data_AF-A0A7X0XA12-F1
#
_entry.id   AF-A0A7X0XA12-F1
#
_cell.length_a   1.000
_cell.length_b   1.000
_cell.length_c   1.000
_cell.angle_alpha   90.00
_cell.angle_beta   90.00
_cell.angle_gamma   90.00
#
_symmetry.space_group_name_H-M   'P 1'
#
loop_
_entity.id
_entity.type
_entity.pdbx_description
1 polymer ?
#
loop_
_entity_poly.entity_id
_entity_poly.type
_entity_poly.pdbx_seq_one_letter_code
_entity_poly.pdbx_strand_id
1 'polypeptide(L)'
;MVQKHINFREADKTPFGLAYLEKQNGRFELKPSQTIEKIFEEHAQLLAEKESNLVNERLKKDVGLIRLRTGYADKNTQILIELLNTLIFHLGVPHAVLTTVQQTTPLLEAKQKVEDMIKANMEKKAGKTKEITTQQTTEKNTLDGTDN
;
A
#
# COMPACT_ATOMS: atom_id res chain seq x y z
N MET A 1 34.64 -23.50 24.30
CA MET A 1 33.23 -23.09 24.12
C MET A 1 32.79 -22.35 25.38
N VAL A 2 32.36 -21.09 25.27
CA VAL A 2 31.84 -20.32 26.41
C VAL A 2 30.33 -20.57 26.50
N GLN A 3 29.88 -21.30 27.51
CA GLN A 3 28.45 -21.43 27.83
C GLN A 3 27.93 -20.08 28.35
N LYS A 4 27.23 -19.34 27.48
CA LYS A 4 26.49 -18.15 27.89
C LYS A 4 25.31 -18.61 28.76
N HIS A 5 25.42 -18.43 30.07
CA HIS A 5 24.31 -18.66 30.99
C HIS A 5 23.30 -17.53 30.82
N ILE A 6 22.11 -17.86 30.33
CA ILE A 6 20.98 -16.92 30.26
C ILE A 6 20.30 -16.95 31.64
N ASN A 7 20.56 -15.94 32.47
CA ASN A 7 19.87 -15.78 33.75
C ASN A 7 18.53 -15.08 33.52
N PHE A 8 17.43 -15.82 33.63
CA PHE A 8 16.08 -15.23 33.74
C PHE A 8 15.92 -14.62 35.12
N ARG A 9 15.35 -13.41 35.21
CA ARG A 9 15.04 -12.77 36.49
C ARG A 9 13.97 -13.58 37.24
N GLU A 10 14.12 -13.65 38.57
CA GLU A 10 13.19 -14.35 39.47
C GLU A 10 11.76 -13.80 39.36
N ALA A 11 10.79 -14.66 39.62
CA ALA A 11 9.35 -14.45 39.43
C ALA A 11 8.79 -13.20 40.15
N ASP A 12 9.46 -12.76 41.22
CA ASP A 12 8.98 -11.68 42.09
C ASP A 12 9.20 -10.27 41.52
N LYS A 13 9.92 -10.13 40.39
CA LYS A 13 10.31 -8.82 39.84
C LYS A 13 9.63 -8.45 38.51
N THR A 14 9.16 -9.42 37.73
CA THR A 14 8.48 -9.16 36.45
C THR A 14 7.50 -10.27 36.08
N PRO A 15 6.33 -9.96 35.46
CA PRO A 15 5.40 -10.97 34.92
C PRO A 15 5.96 -11.73 33.70
N PHE A 16 7.18 -11.40 33.28
CA PHE A 16 7.94 -12.01 32.18
C PHE A 16 9.17 -12.73 32.76
N GLY A 17 9.61 -13.83 32.15
CA GLY A 17 10.71 -14.66 32.65
C GLY A 17 10.23 -16.06 33.05
N LEU A 18 10.68 -16.58 34.20
CA LEU A 18 10.36 -17.95 34.64
C LEU A 18 8.85 -18.19 34.82
N ALA A 19 8.14 -17.27 35.47
CA ALA A 19 6.68 -17.39 35.67
C ALA A 19 5.90 -17.42 34.33
N TYR A 20 6.38 -16.70 33.32
CA TYR A 20 5.78 -16.73 31.98
C TYR A 20 6.07 -18.06 31.27
N LEU A 21 7.30 -18.56 31.36
CA LEU A 21 7.69 -19.84 30.77
C LEU A 21 6.99 -21.02 31.45
N GLU A 22 6.81 -21.01 32.76
CA GLU A 22 6.04 -22.04 33.49
C GLU A 22 4.58 -22.05 33.05
N LYS A 23 3.95 -20.88 32.91
CA LYS A 23 2.58 -20.76 32.39
C LYS A 23 2.46 -21.27 30.95
N GLN A 24 3.43 -20.97 30.09
CA GLN A 24 3.42 -21.43 28.69
C GLN A 24 3.80 -22.91 28.56
N ASN A 25 4.68 -23.43 29.42
CA ASN A 25 4.99 -24.86 29.50
C ASN A 25 3.73 -25.65 29.83
N GLY A 26 2.88 -25.15 30.74
CA GLY A 26 1.57 -25.74 31.01
C GLY A 26 0.57 -25.63 29.86
N ARG A 27 0.73 -24.66 28.95
CA ARG A 27 -0.12 -24.49 27.76
C ARG A 27 0.27 -25.42 26.61
N PHE A 28 1.57 -25.66 26.44
CA PHE A 28 2.09 -26.44 25.32
C PHE A 28 2.46 -27.88 25.70
N GLU A 29 2.60 -28.20 26.98
CA GLU A 29 3.05 -29.50 27.50
C GLU A 29 4.41 -29.96 26.92
N LEU A 30 5.29 -29.00 26.63
CA LEU A 30 6.60 -29.25 26.01
C LEU A 30 7.75 -29.03 27.00
N LYS A 31 8.92 -29.56 26.63
CA LYS A 31 10.17 -29.24 27.34
C LYS A 31 10.44 -27.73 27.26
N PRO A 32 11.05 -27.12 28.29
CA PRO A 32 11.28 -25.67 28.31
C PRO A 32 11.97 -25.10 27.07
N SER A 33 12.90 -25.84 26.46
CA SER A 33 13.58 -25.42 25.22
C SER A 33 12.63 -25.34 24.01
N GLN A 34 11.75 -26.34 23.86
CA GLN A 34 10.77 -26.41 22.77
C GLN A 34 9.64 -25.40 22.96
N THR A 35 9.26 -25.14 24.21
CA THR A 35 8.31 -24.07 24.53
C THR A 35 8.85 -22.70 24.14
N ILE A 36 10.14 -22.44 24.39
CA ILE A 36 10.78 -21.17 24.00
C ILE A 36 10.78 -21.02 22.47
N GLU A 37 11.14 -22.08 21.72
CA GLU A 37 11.09 -22.07 20.25
C GLU A 37 9.68 -21.75 19.74
N LYS A 38 8.66 -22.42 20.29
CA LYS A 38 7.25 -22.20 19.91
C LYS A 38 6.76 -20.79 20.25
N ILE A 39 7.20 -20.21 21.37
CA ILE A 39 6.91 -18.81 21.72
C ILE A 39 7.53 -17.86 20.70
N PHE A 40 8.75 -18.13 20.23
CA PHE A 40 9.38 -17.31 19.19
C PHE A 40 8.69 -17.46 17.84
N GLU A 41 8.22 -18.65 17.49
CA GLU A 41 7.41 -18.86 16.28
C GLU A 41 6.08 -18.11 16.34
N GLU A 42 5.32 -18.22 17.44
CA GLU A 42 4.07 -17.46 17.64
C GLU A 42 4.35 -15.95 17.58
N HIS A 43 5.43 -15.48 18.21
CA HIS A 43 5.80 -14.06 18.18
C HIS A 43 6.16 -13.57 16.78
N ALA A 44 6.90 -14.35 16.00
CA ALA A 44 7.21 -14.02 14.60
C ALA A 44 5.94 -13.94 13.74
N GLN A 45 5.00 -14.87 13.93
CA GLN A 45 3.69 -14.84 13.26
C GLN A 45 2.87 -13.61 13.65
N LEU A 46 2.82 -13.27 14.94
CA LEU A 46 2.11 -12.08 15.43
C LEU A 46 2.71 -10.78 14.91
N LEU A 47 4.03 -10.69 14.75
CA LEU A 47 4.68 -9.54 14.11
C LEU A 47 4.25 -9.41 12.65
N ALA A 48 4.29 -10.51 11.89
CA ALA A 48 3.86 -10.50 10.49
C ALA A 48 2.37 -10.14 10.36
N GLU A 49 1.52 -10.65 11.26
CA GLU A 49 0.10 -10.33 11.30
C GLU A 49 -0.13 -8.86 11.66
N LYS A 50 0.62 -8.31 12.61
CA LYS A 50 0.55 -6.90 13.00
C LYS A 50 0.95 -5.98 11.85
N GLU A 51 2.00 -6.32 11.11
CA GLU A 51 2.41 -5.59 9.91
C GLU A 51 1.32 -5.67 8.82
N SER A 52 0.79 -6.86 8.56
CA SER A 52 -0.32 -7.06 7.62
C SER A 52 -1.56 -6.26 8.00
N ASN A 53 -1.93 -6.25 9.28
CA ASN A 53 -3.06 -5.48 9.80
C ASN A 53 -2.84 -3.97 9.66
N LEU A 54 -1.64 -3.47 9.92
CA LEU A 54 -1.31 -2.05 9.70
C LEU A 54 -1.43 -1.65 8.23
N VAL A 55 -0.98 -2.51 7.30
CA VAL A 55 -1.13 -2.29 5.86
C VAL A 55 -2.60 -2.30 5.46
N ASN A 56 -3.37 -3.29 5.93
CA ASN A 56 -4.80 -3.40 5.65
C ASN A 56 -5.60 -2.20 6.16
N GLU A 57 -5.32 -1.69 7.36
CA GLU A 57 -6.00 -0.52 7.91
C GLU A 57 -5.70 0.75 7.10
N ARG A 58 -4.44 0.95 6.68
CA ARG A 58 -4.08 2.06 5.77
C ARG A 58 -4.80 1.93 4.43
N LEU A 59 -4.78 0.74 3.83
CA LEU A 59 -5.41 0.49 2.55
C LEU A 59 -6.93 0.71 2.61
N LYS A 60 -7.61 0.21 3.65
CA LYS A 60 -9.05 0.41 3.86
C LYS A 60 -9.39 1.90 3.93
N LYS A 61 -8.59 2.69 4.65
CA LYS A 61 -8.79 4.14 4.77
C LYS A 61 -8.68 4.83 3.42
N ASP A 62 -7.64 4.52 2.65
CA ASP A 62 -7.40 5.12 1.34
C ASP A 62 -8.49 4.72 0.33
N VAL A 63 -8.84 3.43 0.28
CA VAL A 63 -9.92 2.92 -0.58
C VAL A 63 -11.27 3.53 -0.19
N GLY A 64 -11.55 3.68 1.11
CA GLY A 64 -12.77 4.34 1.59
C GLY A 64 -12.87 5.80 1.14
N LEU A 65 -11.76 6.54 1.22
CA LEU A 65 -11.70 7.93 0.75
C LEU A 65 -11.89 8.01 -0.77
N ILE A 66 -11.23 7.13 -1.54
CA ILE A 66 -11.40 7.04 -2.99
C ILE A 66 -12.87 6.78 -3.33
N ARG A 67 -13.48 5.76 -2.72
CA ARG A 67 -14.88 5.40 -2.93
C ARG A 67 -15.84 6.56 -2.64
N LEU A 68 -15.59 7.30 -1.56
CA LEU A 68 -16.40 8.47 -1.21
C LEU A 68 -16.27 9.56 -2.29
N ARG A 69 -15.04 9.89 -2.70
CA ARG A 69 -14.78 10.90 -3.74
C ARG A 69 -15.34 10.49 -5.11
N THR A 70 -15.21 9.23 -5.49
CA THR A 70 -15.81 8.72 -6.74
C THR A 70 -17.33 8.79 -6.69
N GLY A 71 -17.94 8.53 -5.53
CA GLY A 71 -19.39 8.68 -5.35
C GLY A 71 -19.88 10.12 -5.53
N TYR A 72 -19.14 11.12 -5.03
CA TYR A 72 -19.45 12.52 -5.29
C TYR A 72 -19.28 12.90 -6.76
N ALA A 73 -18.21 12.41 -7.41
CA ALA A 73 -17.98 12.65 -8.83
C ALA A 73 -19.11 12.08 -9.70
N ASP A 74 -19.61 10.88 -9.37
CA ASP A 74 -20.74 10.24 -10.06
C ASP A 74 -22.03 11.06 -9.89
N LYS A 75 -22.37 11.44 -8.66
CA LYS A 75 -23.54 12.32 -8.39
C LYS A 75 -23.45 13.64 -9.15
N ASN A 76 -22.28 14.28 -9.14
CA ASN A 76 -22.08 15.54 -9.85
C ASN A 76 -22.22 15.35 -11.37
N THR A 77 -21.74 14.22 -11.91
CA THR A 77 -21.87 13.91 -13.34
C THR A 77 -23.33 13.71 -13.71
N GLN A 78 -24.13 13.01 -12.89
CA GLN A 78 -25.58 12.88 -13.10
C GLN A 78 -26.28 14.24 -13.12
N ILE A 79 -25.98 15.11 -12.15
CA ILE A 79 -26.54 16.48 -12.12
C ILE A 79 -26.16 17.26 -13.38
N LEU A 80 -24.91 17.17 -13.83
CA LEU A 80 -24.46 17.84 -15.06
C LEU A 80 -25.17 17.31 -16.30
N ILE A 81 -25.43 16.00 -16.38
CA ILE A 81 -26.19 15.40 -17.48
C ILE A 81 -27.61 15.96 -17.52
N GLU A 82 -28.30 16.06 -16.39
CA GLU A 82 -29.67 16.62 -16.33
C GLU A 82 -29.72 18.10 -16.73
N LEU A 83 -28.75 18.88 -16.26
CA LEU A 83 -28.62 20.30 -16.66
C LEU A 83 -28.35 20.44 -18.16
N LEU A 84 -27.46 19.62 -18.71
CA LEU A 84 -27.15 19.64 -20.13
C LEU A 84 -28.35 19.19 -20.97
N ASN A 85 -29.09 18.18 -20.52
CA ASN A 85 -30.31 17.72 -21.17
C ASN A 85 -31.37 18.84 -21.21
N THR A 86 -31.54 19.57 -20.10
CA THR A 86 -32.44 20.73 -20.05
C THR A 86 -32.04 21.82 -21.05
N LEU A 87 -30.74 22.09 -21.18
CA LEU A 87 -30.21 23.03 -22.18
C LEU A 87 -30.43 22.56 -23.62
N ILE A 88 -30.13 21.29 -23.92
CA ILE A 88 -30.31 20.67 -25.25
C ILE A 88 -31.78 20.74 -25.66
N PHE A 89 -32.69 20.40 -24.74
CA PHE A 89 -34.13 20.48 -24.95
C PHE A 89 -34.57 21.92 -25.24
N HIS A 90 -34.11 22.89 -24.45
CA HIS A 90 -34.47 24.31 -24.64
C HIS A 90 -33.92 24.90 -25.95
N LEU A 91 -32.70 24.52 -26.34
CA LEU A 91 -32.05 24.98 -27.58
C LEU A 91 -32.56 24.26 -28.83
N GLY A 92 -33.41 23.23 -28.68
CA GLY A 92 -34.00 22.49 -29.79
C GLY A 92 -32.97 21.74 -30.64
N VAL A 93 -31.87 21.27 -30.03
CA VAL A 93 -30.83 20.53 -30.74
C VAL A 93 -31.40 19.17 -31.16
N PRO A 94 -31.58 18.89 -32.47
CA PRO A 94 -32.37 17.74 -32.92
C PRO A 94 -31.62 16.41 -32.78
N HIS A 95 -30.30 16.44 -32.94
CA HIS A 95 -29.44 15.26 -32.90
C HIS A 95 -28.09 15.60 -32.26
N ALA A 96 -27.47 14.60 -31.61
CA ALA A 96 -26.14 14.74 -31.05
C ALA A 96 -25.09 14.90 -32.16
N VAL A 97 -24.29 15.98 -32.10
CA VAL A 97 -23.12 16.15 -32.96
C VAL A 97 -21.96 15.39 -32.34
N LEU A 98 -21.60 14.25 -32.92
CA LEU A 98 -20.52 13.41 -32.43
C LEU A 98 -19.16 13.98 -32.79
N THR A 99 -18.17 13.75 -31.93
CA THR A 99 -16.78 14.18 -32.15
C THR A 99 -16.10 13.50 -33.34
N THR A 100 -16.61 12.35 -33.78
CA THR A 100 -16.19 11.69 -35.03
C THR A 100 -16.63 12.46 -36.27
N VAL A 101 -17.73 13.20 -36.17
CA VAL A 101 -18.29 13.99 -37.27
C VAL A 101 -17.67 15.38 -37.26
N GLN A 102 -17.62 16.01 -36.08
CA GLN A 102 -17.06 17.35 -35.93
C GLN A 102 -16.44 17.51 -34.55
N GLN A 103 -15.12 17.60 -34.51
CA GLN A 103 -14.37 17.92 -33.30
C GLN A 103 -14.09 19.42 -33.26
N THR A 104 -14.40 20.09 -32.16
CA THR A 104 -14.09 21.51 -31.98
C THR A 104 -12.61 21.70 -31.63
N THR A 105 -12.00 22.79 -32.11
CA THR A 105 -10.59 23.11 -31.84
C THR A 105 -10.25 23.13 -30.34
N PRO A 106 -11.07 23.74 -29.45
CA PRO A 106 -10.80 23.71 -28.02
C PRO A 106 -10.82 22.29 -27.42
N LEU A 107 -11.68 21.40 -27.94
CA LEU A 107 -11.72 20.00 -27.48
C LEU A 107 -10.47 19.24 -27.92
N LEU A 108 -9.95 19.51 -29.13
CA LEU A 108 -8.69 18.95 -29.59
C LEU A 108 -7.52 19.39 -28.70
N GLU A 109 -7.39 20.69 -28.46
CA GLU A 109 -6.33 21.25 -27.62
C GLU A 109 -6.39 20.72 -26.18
N ALA A 110 -7.59 20.65 -25.60
CA ALA A 110 -7.80 20.12 -24.26
C ALA A 110 -7.41 18.63 -24.19
N LYS A 111 -7.82 17.83 -25.18
CA LYS A 111 -7.48 16.40 -25.25
C LYS A 111 -5.96 16.21 -25.35
N GLN A 112 -5.30 16.98 -26.21
CA GLN A 112 -3.86 16.90 -26.44
C GLN A 112 -3.08 17.27 -25.17
N LYS A 113 -3.48 18.35 -24.48
CA LYS A 113 -2.91 18.73 -23.19
C LYS A 113 -3.06 17.64 -22.13
N VAL A 114 -4.22 16.98 -22.05
CA VAL A 114 -4.45 15.89 -21.10
C VAL A 114 -3.58 14.68 -21.43
N GLU A 115 -3.48 14.31 -22.71
CA GLU A 115 -2.60 13.22 -23.15
C GLU A 115 -1.13 13.51 -22.82
N ASP A 116 -0.67 14.74 -23.01
CA ASP A 116 0.69 15.17 -22.68
C ASP A 116 0.94 15.14 -21.16
N MET A 117 -0.03 15.56 -20.36
CA MET A 117 0.04 15.44 -18.90
C MET A 117 0.11 13.98 -18.45
N ILE A 118 -0.64 13.08 -19.08
CA ILE A 118 -0.62 11.65 -18.78
C ILE A 118 0.76 11.07 -19.13
N LYS A 119 1.29 11.37 -20.33
CA LYS A 119 2.64 10.95 -20.75
C LYS A 119 3.71 11.45 -19.80
N ALA A 120 3.72 12.74 -19.47
CA ALA A 120 4.67 13.33 -18.53
C ALA A 120 4.62 12.66 -17.14
N ASN A 121 3.43 12.29 -16.67
CA ASN A 121 3.27 11.55 -15.41
C ASN A 121 3.77 10.11 -15.49
N MET A 122 3.56 9.42 -16.62
CA MET A 122 4.11 8.07 -16.86
C MET A 122 5.63 8.10 -16.92
N GLU A 123 6.21 9.08 -17.61
CA GLU A 123 7.66 9.27 -17.70
C GLU A 123 8.29 9.58 -16.35
N LYS A 124 7.67 10.46 -15.54
CA LYS A 124 8.11 10.72 -14.15
C LYS A 124 8.09 9.46 -13.29
N LYS A 125 7.08 8.60 -13.45
CA LYS A 125 7.03 7.31 -12.76
C LYS A 125 8.14 6.37 -13.24
N ALA A 126 8.36 6.27 -14.56
CA ALA A 126 9.42 5.44 -15.14
C ALA A 126 10.83 5.93 -14.78
N GLY A 127 11.04 7.25 -14.70
CA GLY A 127 12.30 7.85 -14.27
C GLY A 127 12.63 7.57 -12.80
N LYS A 128 11.64 7.67 -11.90
CA LYS A 128 11.80 7.27 -10.49
C LYS A 128 12.14 5.79 -10.35
N THR A 129 11.58 4.92 -11.18
CA THR A 129 11.92 3.49 -11.18
C THR A 129 13.38 3.25 -11.60
N LYS A 130 13.91 4.01 -12.57
CA LYS A 130 15.31 3.90 -13.01
C LYS A 130 16.30 4.34 -11.92
N GLU A 131 16.02 5.43 -11.21
CA GLU A 131 16.90 5.92 -10.12
C GLU A 131 17.01 4.92 -8.96
N ILE A 132 15.93 4.22 -8.63
CA ILE A 132 15.91 3.17 -7.58
C ILE A 132 16.73 1.94 -8.03
N THR A 133 16.65 1.54 -9.31
CA THR A 133 17.43 0.40 -9.84
C THR A 133 18.93 0.71 -9.95
N THR A 134 19.30 1.96 -10.27
CA THR A 134 20.72 2.36 -10.35
C THR A 134 21.36 2.35 -8.95
N GLN A 135 20.67 2.77 -7.89
CA GLN A 135 21.21 2.72 -6.52
C GLN A 135 21.43 1.27 -6.03
N GLN A 136 20.51 0.34 -6.31
CA GLN A 136 20.67 -1.07 -5.93
C GLN A 136 21.80 -1.79 -6.69
N THR A 137 22.13 -1.35 -7.91
CA THR A 137 23.24 -1.94 -8.69
C THR A 137 24.61 -1.39 -8.23
N THR A 138 24.64 -0.17 -7.68
CA THR A 138 25.89 0.46 -7.22
C THR A 138 26.31 -0.05 -5.83
N GLU A 139 25.37 -0.42 -4.97
CA GLU A 139 25.65 -1.05 -3.67
C GLU A 139 26.06 -2.53 -3.79
N LYS A 140 25.60 -3.26 -4.82
CA LYS A 140 26.02 -4.66 -5.05
C LYS A 140 27.46 -4.78 -5.58
N ASN A 141 27.95 -3.80 -6.33
CA ASN A 141 29.29 -3.84 -6.95
C ASN A 141 30.43 -3.37 -6.00
N THR A 142 30.13 -2.88 -4.80
CA THR A 142 31.14 -2.45 -3.82
C THR A 142 31.47 -3.50 -2.76
N LEU A 143 30.79 -4.66 -2.77
CA LEU A 143 31.01 -5.75 -1.80
C LEU A 143 31.73 -6.98 -2.38
N ASP A 144 32.04 -7.01 -3.67
CA ASP A 144 32.63 -8.19 -4.35
C ASP A 144 34.08 -7.93 -4.87
N GLY A 145 34.76 -6.92 -4.29
CA GLY A 145 36.02 -6.37 -4.82
C GLY A 145 37.21 -6.36 -3.85
N THR A 146 37.20 -7.18 -2.80
CA THR A 146 38.39 -7.37 -1.94
C THR A 146 38.54 -8.84 -1.59
N ASP A 147 39.19 -9.58 -2.49
CA ASP A 147 40.00 -10.75 -2.15
C ASP A 147 40.94 -11.00 -3.34
N ASN A 148 42.15 -10.44 -3.25
CA ASN A 148 43.30 -10.85 -4.05
C ASN A 148 44.57 -10.64 -3.22
#